data_AF-A0A2G6L3V5-F1
#
_entry.id   AF-A0A2G6L3V5-F1
#
_cell.length_a   1.000
_cell.length_b   1.000
_cell.length_c   1.000
_cell.angle_alpha   90.00
_cell.angle_beta   90.00
_cell.angle_gamma   90.00
#
_symmetry.space_group_name_H-M   'P 1'
#
loop_
_entity.id
_entity.type
_entity.pdbx_description
1 polymer ?
#
loop_
_entity_poly.entity_id
_entity_poly.type
_entity_poly.pdbx_seq_one_letter_code
_entity_poly.pdbx_strand_id
1 'polypeptide(L)' 'MGGGSDSRGLDGLLLAREAPPANATSNVLERLNKEIKRRTRVATLFPNEDACLRLVSAVLMEISEEWQTGKVYLNMQE' A
#
# COMPACT_ATOMS: atom_id res chain seq x y z
N MET A 1 7.40 30.33 -45.87
CA MET A 1 8.50 30.01 -44.92
C MET A 1 8.05 30.48 -43.56
N GLY A 2 8.05 29.58 -42.56
CA GLY A 2 7.83 29.86 -41.13
C GLY A 2 6.37 30.18 -40.76
N GLY A 3 5.60 29.38 -40.04
CA GLY A 3 5.96 28.29 -39.12
C GLY A 3 5.75 28.74 -37.68
N GLY A 4 4.84 28.05 -36.98
CA GLY A 4 4.70 28.07 -35.51
C GLY A 4 4.01 29.31 -34.95
N SER A 5 3.09 29.24 -33.99
CA SER A 5 2.90 28.17 -33.01
C SER A 5 1.55 28.39 -32.33
N ASP A 6 0.66 27.40 -32.46
CA ASP A 6 -0.52 27.22 -31.64
C ASP A 6 -0.13 27.21 -30.16
N SER A 7 -0.50 28.26 -29.43
CA SER A 7 -0.26 28.42 -28.00
C SER A 7 -1.40 27.87 -27.13
N ARG A 8 -2.17 26.90 -27.63
CA ARG A 8 -3.31 26.29 -26.90
C ARG A 8 -3.17 24.79 -26.66
N GLY A 9 -1.97 24.34 -26.31
CA GLY A 9 -1.67 22.91 -26.15
C GLY A 9 -0.95 22.49 -24.87
N LEU A 10 -0.53 23.41 -24.00
CA LEU A 10 0.39 23.06 -22.89
C LEU A 10 -0.22 23.16 -21.49
N ASP A 11 -1.43 23.71 -21.35
CA ASP A 11 -2.08 23.89 -20.05
C ASP A 11 -2.52 22.55 -19.42
N GLY A 12 -2.67 21.50 -20.22
CA GLY A 12 -3.06 20.16 -19.75
C GLY A 12 -1.92 19.32 -19.16
N LEU A 13 -0.65 19.67 -19.40
CA LEU A 13 0.49 18.84 -18.98
C LEU A 13 1.07 19.24 -17.61
N LEU A 14 0.71 20.41 -17.07
CA LEU A 14 1.23 20.88 -15.79
C LEU A 14 0.54 20.26 -14.57
N LEU A 15 -0.68 19.75 -14.72
CA LEU A 15 -1.49 19.25 -13.60
C LEU A 15 -1.08 17.85 -13.11
N ALA A 16 -0.26 17.11 -13.87
CA ALA A 16 0.18 15.77 -13.51
C ALA A 16 1.45 15.73 -12.64
N ARG A 17 2.11 16.88 -12.38
CA ARG A 17 3.41 16.92 -11.71
C ARG A 17 3.36 17.13 -10.19
N GLU A 18 2.17 17.38 -9.65
CA GLU A 18 1.97 17.75 -8.23
C GLU A 18 1.01 16.77 -7.52
N ALA A 19 0.99 15.49 -7.89
CA ALA A 19 0.34 14.50 -7.04
C ALA A 19 1.17 14.41 -5.75
N PRO A 20 0.62 14.74 -4.57
CA PRO A 20 1.36 14.66 -3.32
C PRO A 20 1.89 13.23 -3.14
N PRO A 21 3.11 13.05 -2.60
CA PRO A 21 3.65 11.72 -2.39
C PRO A 21 2.63 10.96 -1.54
N ALA A 22 2.11 9.86 -2.09
CA ALA A 22 1.21 8.97 -1.39
C ALA A 22 1.87 8.65 -0.04
N ASN A 23 1.23 9.09 1.04
CA ASN A 23 1.75 8.93 2.38
C ASN A 23 2.03 7.43 2.60
N ALA A 24 3.28 7.09 2.94
CA ALA A 24 3.71 5.70 3.10
C ALA A 24 2.78 4.91 4.05
N THR A 25 2.22 5.60 5.05
CA THR A 25 1.21 5.09 5.97
C THR A 25 -0.07 4.58 5.27
N SER A 26 -0.61 5.31 4.28
CA SER A 26 -1.80 4.86 3.54
C SER A 26 -1.50 3.62 2.71
N ASN A 27 -0.34 3.58 2.05
CA ASN A 27 0.08 2.43 1.25
C ASN A 27 0.24 1.15 2.09
N VAL A 28 0.76 1.29 3.32
CA VAL A 28 0.87 0.19 4.28
C VAL A 28 -0.50 -0.28 4.76
N LEU A 29 -1.40 0.65 5.12
CA LEU A 29 -2.76 0.33 5.55
C LEU A 29 -3.58 -0.33 4.44
N GLU A 30 -3.44 0.10 3.20
CA GLU A 30 -4.09 -0.53 2.05
C GLU A 30 -3.63 -1.98 1.85
N ARG A 31 -2.33 -2.25 1.98
CA ARG A 31 -1.78 -3.61 1.89
C ARG A 31 -2.30 -4.50 3.01
N LEU A 32 -2.30 -4.00 4.25
CA LEU A 32 -2.86 -4.71 5.41
C LEU A 32 -4.36 -5.04 5.20
N ASN A 33 -5.15 -4.07 4.76
CA ASN A 33 -6.58 -4.26 4.52
C ASN A 33 -6.85 -5.27 3.40
N LYS A 34 -6.05 -5.29 2.33
CA LYS A 34 -6.14 -6.30 1.27
C LYS A 34 -5.84 -7.70 1.81
N GLU A 35 -4.83 -7.82 2.66
CA GLU A 35 -4.42 -9.10 3.22
C GLU A 35 -5.45 -9.67 4.20
N ILE A 36 -5.97 -8.83 5.10
CA ILE A 36 -7.06 -9.21 6.00
C ILE A 36 -8.28 -9.68 5.19
N LYS A 37 -8.70 -8.92 4.17
CA LYS A 37 -9.82 -9.30 3.29
C LYS A 37 -9.56 -10.61 2.54
N ARG A 38 -8.33 -10.87 2.10
CA ARG A 38 -7.96 -12.12 1.42
C ARG A 38 -8.11 -13.33 2.34
N ARG A 39 -7.66 -13.22 3.59
CA ARG A 39 -7.67 -14.33 4.55
C ARG A 39 -9.03 -14.54 5.21
N THR A 40 -9.80 -13.48 5.40
CA THR A 40 -11.20 -13.59 5.86
C THR A 40 -12.14 -14.07 4.76
N ARG A 41 -11.78 -13.96 3.48
CA ARG A 41 -12.61 -14.48 2.36
C ARG A 41 -12.90 -15.98 2.45
N VAL A 42 -11.97 -16.77 3.02
CA VAL A 42 -12.14 -18.21 3.20
C VAL A 42 -13.08 -18.53 4.38
N ALA A 43 -13.10 -17.66 5.39
CA ALA A 43 -13.99 -17.75 6.54
C ALA A 43 -15.27 -16.94 6.27
N THR A 44 -16.22 -17.52 5.52
CA THR A 44 -17.48 -16.86 5.14
C THR A 44 -18.37 -16.51 6.35
N LEU A 45 -18.22 -17.23 7.47
CA LEU A 45 -18.90 -16.94 8.73
C LEU A 45 -18.00 -17.34 9.90
N PHE A 46 -17.85 -16.45 10.89
CA PHE A 46 -17.14 -16.76 12.13
C PHE A 46 -18.13 -17.24 13.20
N PRO A 47 -17.79 -18.27 13.98
CA PRO A 47 -18.67 -18.80 15.02
C PRO A 47 -18.83 -17.84 16.22
N ASN A 48 -17.86 -16.95 16.44
CA ASN A 48 -17.88 -15.90 17.47
C ASN A 48 -16.88 -14.78 17.11
N GLU A 49 -16.97 -13.67 17.83
CA GLU A 49 -16.05 -12.54 17.68
C GLU A 49 -14.60 -12.93 17.99
N ASP A 50 -14.38 -13.77 19.01
CA ASP A 50 -13.05 -14.26 19.39
C ASP A 50 -12.33 -14.99 18.25
N ALA A 51 -13.05 -15.75 17.42
CA ALA A 51 -12.48 -16.45 16.28
C ALA A 51 -12.02 -15.46 15.19
N CYS A 52 -12.79 -14.39 14.98
CA CYS A 52 -12.40 -13.30 14.09
C CYS A 52 -11.15 -12.57 14.62
N LEU A 53 -11.15 -12.21 15.90
CA LEU A 53 -10.03 -11.56 16.57
C LEU A 53 -8.76 -12.42 16.50
N ARG A 54 -8.85 -13.73 16.77
CA ARG A 54 -7.71 -14.65 16.67
C ARG A 54 -7.13 -14.69 15.26
N LEU A 55 -7.97 -14.75 14.23
CA LEU A 55 -7.49 -14.70 12.85
C LEU A 55 -6.78 -13.37 12.56
N VAL A 56 -7.41 -12.24 12.86
CA VAL A 56 -6.84 -10.92 12.59
C VAL A 56 -5.52 -10.73 13.35
N SER A 57 -5.46 -11.12 14.62
CA SER A 57 -4.23 -11.08 15.42
C SER A 57 -3.13 -11.95 14.82
N ALA A 58 -3.44 -13.18 14.39
CA ALA A 58 -2.46 -14.06 13.74
C ALA A 58 -1.91 -13.45 12.44
N VAL A 59 -2.77 -12.82 11.63
CA VAL A 59 -2.36 -12.14 10.39
C VAL A 59 -1.46 -10.94 10.69
N LEU A 60 -1.80 -10.15 11.70
CA LEU A 60 -0.99 -9.00 12.11
C LEU A 60 0.37 -9.44 12.66
N MET A 61 0.43 -10.55 13.40
CA MET A 61 1.69 -11.13 13.89
C MET A 61 2.59 -11.55 12.73
N GLU A 62 2.07 -12.28 11.74
CA GLU A 62 2.86 -12.71 10.57
C GLU A 62 3.41 -11.52 9.78
N ILE A 63 2.62 -10.46 9.58
CA ILE A 63 3.08 -9.26 8.88
C ILE A 63 4.09 -8.48 9.71
N SER A 64 3.90 -8.43 11.03
CA SER A 64 4.87 -7.83 11.95
C SER A 64 6.21 -8.58 11.90
N GLU A 65 6.20 -9.91 11.89
CA GLU A 65 7.39 -10.75 11.72
C GLU A 65 8.05 -10.51 10.36
N GLU A 66 7.28 -10.42 9.27
CA GLU A 66 7.79 -10.07 7.94
C GLU A 66 8.47 -8.68 7.95
N TRP A 67 7.90 -7.69 8.64
CA TRP A 67 8.49 -6.35 8.73
C TRP A 67 9.74 -6.30 9.60
N GLN A 68 9.80 -7.10 10.66
CA GLN A 68 10.99 -7.22 11.50
C GLN A 68 12.12 -7.94 10.75
N THR A 69 11.78 -8.98 9.99
CA THR A 69 12.76 -9.79 9.23
C THR A 69 13.19 -9.10 7.93
N GLY A 70 12.29 -8.39 7.26
CA GLY A 70 12.55 -7.65 6.01
C GLY A 70 13.27 -6.32 6.21
N LYS A 71 13.45 -5.85 7.45
CA LYS A 71 14.26 -4.69 7.82
C LYS A 71 15.73 -5.02 8.12
N VAL A 72 16.21 -6.21 7.76
CA VAL A 72 17.66 -6.46 7.67
C VAL A 72 18.19 -5.81 6.37
N TYR A 73 18.15 -4.48 6.32
CA TYR A 73 19.02 -3.66 5.46
C TYR A 73 20.17 -3.10 6.31
N LEU A 74 20.72 -3.91 7.21
CA LEU A 74 22.08 -3.67 7.67
C LEU A 74 23.00 -4.37 6.67
N ASN A 75 23.15 -3.75 5.49
CA ASN A 75 24.32 -3.99 4.66
C ASN A 75 25.46 -3.28 5.39
N MET A 76 25.97 -3.91 6.45
CA MET A 76 27.22 -3.53 7.09
C MET A 76 28.30 -3.94 6.10
N GLN A 77 28.52 -3.07 5.11
CA GLN A 77 29.70 -3.14 4.28
C GLN A 77 30.89 -2.86 5.20
N GLU A 78 31.64 -3.91 5.49
CA GLU A 78 32.99 -3.83 6.02
C GLU A 78 33.98 -3.57 4.88
#